data_AF-A0A920GT75-F1
#
_entry.id   AF-A0A920GT75-F1
#
_cell.length_a   1.000
_cell.length_b   1.000
_cell.length_c   1.000
_cell.angle_alpha   90.00
_cell.angle_beta   90.00
_cell.angle_gamma   90.00
#
_symmetry.space_group_name_H-M   'P 1'
#
loop_
_entity.id
_entity.type
_entity.pdbx_description
1 polymer ?
#
loop_
_entity_poly.entity_id
_entity_poly.type
_entity_poly.pdbx_seq_one_letter_code
_entity_poly.pdbx_strand_id
1 'polypeptide(L)' 'MMLERGLDPRDFTLLAFGGCGPLIGPMLFDELEMSELVVPPLPSVFSALGMMTSDLSFTQSASVLKN' A
#
# COMPACT_ATOMS: atom_id res chain seq x y z
N MET A 1 6.81 -9.47 -1.12
CA MET A 1 6.42 -8.56 -0.03
C MET A 1 5.26 -9.00 0.88
N MET A 2 4.20 -9.71 0.47
CA MET A 2 3.31 -10.42 1.43
C MET A 2 3.67 -11.90 1.58
N LEU A 3 3.77 -12.61 0.45
CA LEU A 3 4.16 -14.02 0.40
C LEU A 3 5.56 -14.27 1.01
N GLU A 4 6.52 -13.39 0.75
CA GLU A 4 7.87 -13.43 1.35
C GLU A 4 7.85 -13.34 2.89
N ARG A 5 6.76 -12.80 3.45
CA ARG A 5 6.55 -12.70 4.91
C ARG A 5 5.62 -13.80 5.43
N GLY A 6 5.22 -14.75 4.58
CA GLY A 6 4.30 -15.84 4.93
C GLY A 6 2.86 -15.40 5.17
N LEU A 7 2.45 -14.24 4.64
CA LEU A 7 1.11 -13.70 4.83
C LEU A 7 0.16 -14.20 3.74
N ASP A 8 -1.02 -14.66 4.15
CA ASP A 8 -2.12 -15.06 3.26
C ASP A 8 -2.88 -13.80 2.78
N PRO A 9 -3.01 -13.56 1.47
CA PRO A 9 -3.76 -12.40 0.94
C PRO A 9 -5.21 -12.32 1.41
N ARG A 10 -5.85 -13.47 1.71
CA ARG A 10 -7.27 -13.55 2.10
C ARG A 10 -7.55 -12.89 3.44
N ASP A 11 -6.51 -12.73 4.27
CA ASP A 11 -6.57 -12.06 5.56
C ASP A 11 -6.52 -10.51 5.44
N PHE A 12 -6.50 -9.95 4.22
CA PHE A 12 -6.29 -8.52 3.98
C PHE A 12 -7.28 -7.92 2.96
N THR A 13 -7.43 -6.60 3.02
CA THR A 13 -8.15 -5.77 2.05
C THR A 13 -7.21 -5.29 0.94
N LEU A 14 -7.68 -5.32 -0.31
CA LEU A 14 -6.96 -4.71 -1.44
C LEU A 14 -7.33 -3.24 -1.57
N LEU A 15 -6.38 -2.33 -1.31
CA LEU A 15 -6.53 -0.91 -1.63
C LEU A 15 -6.08 -0.63 -3.08
N ALA A 16 -7.03 -0.43 -3.98
CA ALA A 16 -6.77 -0.21 -5.41
C ALA A 16 -6.72 1.30 -5.74
N PHE A 17 -5.52 1.88 -5.75
CA PHE A 17 -5.26 3.29 -6.09
C PHE A 17 -4.19 3.44 -7.19
N GLY A 18 -3.91 4.67 -7.61
CA GLY A 18 -3.06 4.97 -8.76
C GLY A 18 -3.85 5.01 -10.06
N GLY A 19 -3.16 5.30 -11.17
CA GLY A 19 -3.80 5.53 -12.47
C GLY A 19 -4.67 4.36 -12.94
N CYS A 20 -4.10 3.16 -13.01
CA CYS A 20 -4.80 1.95 -13.45
C CYS A 20 -5.28 1.06 -12.30
N GLY A 21 -5.02 1.43 -11.04
CA GLY A 21 -5.35 0.60 -9.86
C GLY A 21 -6.80 0.13 -9.85
N PRO A 22 -7.80 1.03 -9.97
CA PRO A 22 -9.21 0.65 -10.01
C PRO A 22 -9.61 -0.17 -11.24
N LEU A 23 -8.85 -0.06 -12.34
CA LEU A 23 -9.12 -0.81 -13.58
C LEU A 23 -8.65 -2.27 -13.47
N ILE A 24 -7.49 -2.50 -12.86
CA ILE A 24 -6.88 -3.86 -12.78
C ILE A 24 -7.10 -4.55 -11.43
N GLY A 25 -7.37 -3.77 -10.38
CA GLY A 25 -7.52 -4.23 -9.01
C GLY A 25 -8.58 -5.33 -8.83
N PRO A 26 -9.79 -5.22 -9.43
CA PRO A 26 -10.80 -6.27 -9.32
C PRO A 26 -10.33 -7.65 -9.83
N MET A 27 -9.56 -7.68 -10.92
CA MET A 27 -9.02 -8.95 -11.44
C MET A 27 -8.06 -9.60 -10.44
N LEU A 28 -7.22 -8.81 -9.78
CA LEU A 28 -6.30 -9.31 -8.75
C LEU A 28 -7.04 -9.72 -7.47
N PHE A 29 -8.07 -8.97 -7.08
CA PHE A 29 -8.93 -9.26 -5.95
C PHE A 29 -9.59 -10.63 -6.09
N ASP A 30 -10.17 -10.90 -7.27
CA ASP A 30 -10.82 -12.18 -7.57
C ASP A 30 -9.80 -13.34 -7.60
N GLU A 31 -8.66 -13.16 -8.27
CA GLU A 31 -7.63 -14.19 -8.40
C GLU A 31 -7.01 -14.60 -7.05
N LEU A 32 -6.93 -13.66 -6.11
CA LEU A 32 -6.37 -13.88 -4.78
C LEU A 32 -7.42 -14.19 -3.70
N GLU A 33 -8.69 -14.32 -4.09
CA GLU A 33 -9.82 -14.61 -3.19
C GLU A 33 -9.89 -13.67 -1.97
N MET A 34 -9.53 -12.39 -2.15
CA MET A 34 -9.46 -11.44 -1.05
C MET A 34 -10.87 -11.13 -0.51
N SER A 35 -10.95 -10.72 0.76
CA SER A 35 -12.24 -10.51 1.43
C SER A 35 -12.86 -9.13 1.16
N GLU A 36 -12.04 -8.14 0.83
CA GLU A 36 -12.49 -6.78 0.52
C GLU A 36 -11.57 -6.07 -0.50
N LEU A 37 -12.18 -5.26 -1.38
CA LEU A 37 -11.49 -4.30 -2.24
C LEU A 37 -12.02 -2.89 -1.98
N VAL A 38 -11.10 -1.95 -1.73
CA VAL A 38 -11.40 -0.54 -1.51
C VAL A 38 -10.79 0.28 -2.64
N VAL A 39 -11.63 1.09 -3.29
CA VAL A 39 -11.18 2.16 -4.20
C VAL A 39 -11.37 3.49 -3.48
N PRO A 40 -10.29 4.23 -3.16
CA PRO A 40 -10.42 5.51 -2.50
C PRO A 40 -10.92 6.60 -3.46
N PRO A 41 -11.48 7.71 -2.95
CA PRO A 41 -11.75 8.90 -3.76
C PRO A 41 -10.48 9.41 -4.44
N LEU A 42 -10.63 9.95 -5.65
CA LEU A 42 -9.51 10.47 -6.45
C LEU A 42 -8.34 9.46 -6.57
N PRO A 43 -8.60 8.19 -6.94
CA PRO A 43 -7.64 7.10 -6.78
C PRO A 43 -6.33 7.36 -7.54
N SER A 44 -6.39 8.03 -8.71
CA SER A 44 -5.22 8.34 -9.53
C SER A 44 -4.20 9.26 -8.85
N VAL A 45 -4.63 10.11 -7.91
CA VAL A 45 -3.78 11.10 -7.22
C VAL A 45 -3.66 10.84 -5.72
N PHE A 46 -4.06 9.65 -5.26
CA PHE A 46 -4.09 9.31 -3.83
C PHE A 46 -2.70 9.41 -3.15
N SER A 47 -1.61 9.24 -3.90
CA SER A 47 -0.25 9.47 -3.37
C SER A 47 0.02 10.95 -3.03
N ALA A 48 -0.50 11.89 -3.82
CA ALA A 48 -0.39 13.32 -3.53
C ALA A 48 -1.21 13.69 -2.28
N LEU A 49 -2.36 13.05 -2.07
CA LEU A 49 -3.11 13.20 -0.83
C LEU A 49 -2.27 12.78 0.39
N GLY A 50 -1.63 11.60 0.33
CA GLY A 50 -0.76 11.13 1.41
C GLY A 50 0.38 12.10 1.74
N MET A 51 0.98 12.74 0.72
CA MET A 51 1.99 13.79 0.90
C MET A 51 1.42 15.04 1.58
N MET A 52 0.23 15.49 1.17
CA MET A 52 -0.41 16.67 1.77
C MET A 52 -0.84 16.45 3.21
N THR A 53 -1.19 15.21 3.58
CA THR A 53 -1.64 14.86 4.93
C THR A 53 -0.54 14.38 5.86
N SER A 54 0.68 14.16 5.36
CA SER A 54 1.78 13.64 6.16
C SER A 54 2.34 14.70 7.12
N ASP A 55 2.73 14.26 8.31
CA ASP A 55 3.45 15.09 9.24
C ASP A 55 4.87 15.41 8.75
N LEU A 56 5.34 16.62 9.06
CA LEU A 56 6.75 16.98 8.87
C LEU A 56 7.60 16.20 9.89
N SER A 57 8.48 15.33 9.40
CA SER A 57 9.38 14.53 10.23
C SER A 57 10.82 14.58 9.71
N PHE A 58 11.78 14.50 10.63
CA PHE A 58 13.21 14.49 10.34
C PHE A 58 13.85 13.26 10.99
N THR A 59 14.63 12.51 10.21
CA THR A 59 15.35 11.31 10.67
C THR A 59 16.84 11.51 10.42
N GLN A 60 17.67 11.29 11.45
CA GLN A 60 19.13 11.32 11.36
C GLN A 60 19.71 10.00 11.87
N SER A 61 20.65 9.42 11.12
CA SER A 61 21.28 8.14 11.46
C SER A 61 22.80 8.26 11.35
N ALA A 62 23.53 7.68 12.30
CA ALA A 62 24.98 7.57 12.28
C ALA A 62 25.42 6.17 12.74
N SER A 63 26.35 5.55 11.99
CA SER A 63 26.95 4.27 12.38
C SER A 63 28.03 4.50 13.42
N VAL A 64 28.00 3.72 14.50
CA VAL A 64 29.05 3.72 15.53
C VAL A 64 29.73 2.35 15.59
N LEU A 65 31.06 2.35 15.56
CA LEU A 65 31.88 1.16 15.78
C LEU A 65 32.15 1.07 17.28
N LYS A 66 31.65 0.01 17.93
CA LYS A 66 31.96 -0.27 19.34
C LYS A 66 33.22 -1.12 19.39
N ASN A 67 34.28 -0.58 20.01
CA ASN A 67 35.50 -1.32 20.37
C ASN A 67 35.24 -2.26 21.55
#